data_AF-A0A6V7L636-F1
#
_entry.id   AF-A0A6V7L636-F1
#
_cell.length_a   1.000
_cell.length_b   1.000
_cell.length_c   1.000
_cell.angle_alpha   90.00
_cell.angle_beta   90.00
_cell.angle_gamma   90.00
#
_symmetry.space_group_name_H-M   'P 1'
#
loop_
_entity.id
_entity.type
_entity.pdbx_description
1 polymer ?
#
loop_
_entity_poly.entity_id
_entity_poly.type
_entity_poly.pdbx_seq_one_letter_code
_entity_poly.pdbx_strand_id
1 'polypeptide(L)'
;YAERIRPLVKETVYYLHCALKNGQKVLVEGANAAMLDIDFGTYPYVTSSNCSIGGVITGLGLQAGTIGDVIGVVKAYTTRVGDGPFPTELTDSIGEILQTRGREFGVTTKRKRRCGWLDLALLKFTTMVNG
;
A
#
# COMPACT_ATOMS: atom_id res chain seq x y z
N TYR A 1 -28.34 -2.66 -4.80
CA TYR A 1 -27.24 -1.88 -5.42
C TYR A 1 -27.16 -2.01 -6.94
N ALA A 2 -27.65 -3.10 -7.55
CA ALA A 2 -27.48 -3.36 -8.99
C ALA A 2 -27.83 -2.17 -9.91
N GLU A 3 -29.02 -1.57 -9.77
CA GLU A 3 -29.43 -0.42 -10.61
C GLU A 3 -28.51 0.80 -10.48
N ARG A 4 -27.93 1.02 -9.29
CA ARG A 4 -26.98 2.12 -9.05
C ARG A 4 -25.60 1.86 -9.66
N ILE A 5 -25.17 0.59 -9.70
CA ILE A 5 -23.82 0.21 -10.15
C ILE A 5 -23.80 -0.06 -11.67
N ARG A 6 -24.89 -0.59 -12.24
CA ARG A 6 -24.98 -0.94 -13.66
C ARG A 6 -24.45 0.14 -14.62
N PRO A 7 -24.74 1.45 -14.47
CA PRO A 7 -24.20 2.47 -15.39
C PRO A 7 -22.69 2.72 -15.23
N LEU A 8 -22.05 2.21 -14.17
CA LEU A 8 -20.62 2.37 -13.89
C LEU A 8 -19.78 1.17 -14.37
N VAL A 9 -20.42 0.04 -14.71
CA VAL A 9 -19.74 -1.17 -15.15
C VAL A 9 -19.13 -0.94 -16.54
N LYS A 10 -17.86 -1.29 -16.70
CA LYS A 10 -17.12 -1.18 -17.95
C LYS A 10 -16.16 -2.36 -18.09
N GLU A 11 -15.84 -2.74 -19.33
CA GLU A 11 -14.65 -3.55 -19.57
C GLU A 11 -13.42 -2.64 -19.34
N THR A 12 -12.87 -2.72 -18.13
CA THR A 12 -11.77 -1.88 -17.67
C THR A 12 -10.42 -2.24 -18.30
N VAL A 13 -10.16 -3.50 -18.64
CA VAL A 13 -8.90 -3.91 -19.26
C VAL A 13 -8.79 -3.30 -20.65
N TYR A 14 -9.76 -3.57 -21.53
CA TYR A 14 -9.80 -2.94 -22.86
C TYR A 14 -9.76 -1.41 -22.79
N TYR A 15 -10.51 -0.82 -21.85
CA TYR A 15 -10.51 0.62 -21.64
C TYR A 15 -9.13 1.18 -21.32
N LEU A 16 -8.39 0.57 -20.39
CA LEU A 16 -7.04 1.01 -20.01
C LEU A 16 -6.05 0.86 -21.16
N HIS A 17 -6.09 -0.24 -21.90
CA HIS A 17 -5.24 -0.43 -23.08
C HIS A 17 -5.52 0.62 -24.16
N CYS A 18 -6.78 0.96 -24.42
CA CYS A 18 -7.13 2.07 -25.32
C CYS A 18 -6.66 3.43 -24.80
N ALA A 19 -6.81 3.70 -23.51
CA ALA A 19 -6.38 4.96 -22.90
C ALA A 19 -4.86 5.15 -23.06
N LEU A 20 -4.08 4.13 -22.72
CA LEU A 20 -2.62 4.12 -22.87
C LEU A 20 -2.19 4.28 -24.34
N LYS A 21 -2.84 3.54 -25.27
CA LYS A 21 -2.57 3.67 -26.71
C LYS A 21 -2.84 5.08 -27.24
N ASN A 22 -3.83 5.77 -26.68
CA ASN A 22 -4.17 7.15 -27.02
C ASN A 22 -3.30 8.19 -26.30
N GLY A 23 -2.22 7.77 -25.63
CA GLY A 23 -1.29 8.65 -24.94
C GLY A 23 -1.83 9.25 -23.65
N GLN A 24 -2.90 8.69 -23.07
CA GLN A 24 -3.40 9.14 -21.77
C GLN A 24 -2.46 8.69 -20.65
N LYS A 25 -2.32 9.54 -19.63
CA LYS A 25 -1.58 9.23 -18.42
C LYS A 25 -2.51 8.56 -17.41
N VAL A 26 -2.08 7.45 -16.85
CA VAL A 26 -2.81 6.70 -15.82
C VAL A 26 -2.00 6.79 -14.52
N LEU A 27 -2.66 7.21 -13.44
CA LEU A 27 -2.12 7.13 -12.09
C LEU A 27 -2.80 5.96 -11.38
N VAL A 28 -2.02 5.06 -10.81
CA VAL A 28 -2.53 3.94 -10.03
C VAL A 28 -2.34 4.27 -8.55
N GLU A 29 -3.45 4.32 -7.82
CA GLU A 29 -3.44 4.50 -6.37
C GLU A 29 -3.33 3.13 -5.69
N GLY A 30 -2.16 2.85 -5.10
CA GLY A 30 -1.95 1.65 -4.31
C GLY A 30 -2.70 1.72 -2.98
N ALA A 31 -3.37 0.62 -2.62
CA ALA A 31 -3.94 0.44 -1.29
C ALA A 31 -2.99 -0.37 -0.40
N ASN A 32 -3.12 -0.19 0.91
CA ASN A 32 -2.25 -0.81 1.92
C ASN A 32 -0.77 -0.43 1.70
N ALA A 33 0.17 -1.25 2.17
CA ALA A 33 1.60 -0.99 2.06
C ALA A 33 2.33 -2.31 1.74
N ALA A 34 3.54 -2.21 1.19
CA ALA A 34 4.32 -3.36 0.75
C ALA A 34 4.50 -4.45 1.84
N MET A 35 4.64 -4.06 3.12
CA MET A 35 4.78 -5.03 4.22
C MET A 35 3.47 -5.71 4.65
N LEU A 36 2.35 -5.34 4.04
CA LEU A 36 1.06 -6.03 4.15
C LEU A 36 0.74 -6.88 2.92
N ASP A 37 1.65 -6.95 1.93
CA ASP A 37 1.49 -7.82 0.77
C ASP A 37 1.38 -9.29 1.22
N ILE A 38 0.52 -10.07 0.56
CA ILE A 38 0.28 -11.47 0.91
C ILE A 38 1.53 -12.36 0.74
N ASP A 39 2.40 -12.05 -0.21
CA ASP A 39 3.59 -12.85 -0.53
C ASP A 39 4.85 -12.27 0.12
N PHE A 40 4.99 -10.94 0.13
CA PHE A 40 6.22 -10.26 0.56
C PHE A 40 6.12 -9.61 1.94
N GLY A 41 4.92 -9.55 2.51
CA GLY A 41 4.68 -8.94 3.80
C GLY A 41 5.03 -9.84 4.98
N THR A 42 4.72 -9.38 6.19
CA THR A 42 4.96 -10.14 7.43
C THR A 42 3.91 -11.21 7.66
N TYR A 43 3.80 -12.21 6.77
CA TYR A 43 2.82 -13.30 6.89
C TYR A 43 2.91 -13.98 8.27
N PRO A 44 1.79 -14.32 8.94
CA PRO A 44 0.40 -14.24 8.48
C PRO A 44 -0.29 -12.87 8.71
N TYR A 45 0.45 -11.87 9.19
CA TYR A 45 -0.08 -10.56 9.56
C TYR A 45 -0.08 -9.58 8.39
N VAL A 46 -0.79 -9.96 7.33
CA VAL A 46 -0.83 -9.30 6.01
C VAL A 46 -2.28 -9.13 5.55
N THR A 47 -2.51 -8.38 4.47
CA THR A 47 -3.78 -8.45 3.74
C THR A 47 -3.77 -9.65 2.80
N SER A 48 -4.93 -9.97 2.21
CA SER A 48 -5.11 -11.12 1.32
C SER A 48 -4.89 -10.78 -0.17
N SER A 49 -4.16 -9.70 -0.46
CA SER A 49 -3.91 -9.23 -1.83
C SER A 49 -2.47 -8.76 -1.99
N ASN A 50 -2.02 -8.64 -3.25
CA ASN A 50 -0.74 -8.03 -3.55
C ASN A 50 -0.83 -6.52 -3.46
N CYS A 51 0.00 -5.93 -2.62
CA CYS A 51 0.15 -4.48 -2.43
C CYS A 51 1.41 -3.95 -3.13
N SER A 52 2.26 -4.85 -3.60
CA SER A 52 3.44 -4.58 -4.40
C SER A 52 3.09 -4.26 -5.87
N ILE A 53 4.09 -3.85 -6.64
CA ILE A 53 3.96 -3.51 -8.06
C ILE A 53 3.32 -4.62 -8.91
N GLY A 54 3.49 -5.88 -8.51
CA GLY A 54 2.85 -7.03 -9.16
C GLY A 54 1.31 -6.94 -9.14
N GLY A 55 0.74 -6.38 -8.07
CA GLY A 55 -0.71 -6.16 -7.94
C GLY A 55 -1.27 -5.17 -8.96
N VAL A 56 -0.45 -4.22 -9.44
CA VAL A 56 -0.86 -3.29 -10.52
C VAL A 56 -1.02 -4.04 -11.84
N ILE A 57 -0.06 -4.93 -12.15
CA ILE A 57 -0.05 -5.72 -13.37
C ILE A 57 -1.25 -6.66 -13.40
N THR A 58 -1.42 -7.47 -12.34
CA THR A 58 -2.48 -8.48 -12.27
C THR A 58 -3.86 -7.85 -12.05
N GLY A 59 -3.96 -6.77 -11.28
CA GLY A 59 -5.23 -6.10 -10.96
C GLY A 59 -5.80 -5.26 -12.11
N LEU A 60 -4.95 -4.74 -13.00
CA LEU A 60 -5.37 -3.88 -14.12
C LEU A 60 -5.27 -4.55 -15.50
N GLY A 61 -4.69 -5.75 -15.58
CA GLY A 61 -4.46 -6.44 -16.86
C GLY A 61 -3.43 -5.73 -17.75
N LEU A 62 -2.44 -5.07 -17.13
CA LEU A 62 -1.39 -4.33 -17.81
C LEU A 62 -0.14 -5.19 -18.00
N GLN A 63 0.72 -4.81 -18.95
CA GLN A 63 2.00 -5.49 -19.16
C GLN A 63 3.08 -4.82 -18.29
N ALA A 64 4.04 -5.58 -17.79
CA ALA A 64 5.14 -5.05 -16.97
C ALA A 64 5.86 -3.86 -17.66
N GLY A 65 6.06 -3.94 -18.98
CA GLY A 65 6.71 -2.87 -19.76
C GLY A 65 5.90 -1.57 -19.92
N THR A 66 4.63 -1.55 -19.51
CA THR A 66 3.81 -0.32 -19.51
C THR A 66 3.94 0.48 -18.21
N ILE A 67 4.55 -0.10 -17.18
CA ILE A 67 4.79 0.59 -15.91
C ILE A 67 5.88 1.64 -16.13
N GLY A 68 5.55 2.89 -15.81
CA GLY A 68 6.50 4.02 -15.82
C GLY A 68 7.10 4.24 -14.44
N ASP A 69 6.97 5.47 -13.94
CA ASP A 69 7.51 5.85 -12.63
C ASP A 69 6.75 5.16 -11.48
N VAL A 70 7.51 4.60 -10.53
CA VAL A 70 6.99 4.05 -9.28
C VAL A 70 7.40 4.96 -8.13
N ILE A 71 6.40 5.48 -7.40
CA ILE A 71 6.62 6.43 -6.30
C ILE A 71 6.36 5.74 -4.97
N GLY A 72 7.42 5.47 -4.21
CA GLY A 72 7.33 4.93 -2.86
C GLY A 72 6.96 6.00 -1.82
N VAL A 73 5.81 5.84 -1.15
CA VAL A 73 5.39 6.74 -0.06
C VAL A 73 5.95 6.25 1.28
N VAL A 74 6.98 6.93 1.77
CA VAL A 74 7.65 6.60 3.03
C VAL A 74 7.38 7.66 4.07
N LYS A 75 6.87 7.25 5.24
CA LYS A 75 6.73 8.13 6.39
C LYS A 75 8.07 8.26 7.12
N ALA A 76 8.30 9.41 7.76
CA ALA A 76 9.52 9.69 8.53
C ALA A 76 9.74 8.76 9.75
N TYR A 77 8.75 7.98 10.13
CA TYR A 77 8.79 6.95 11.18
C TYR A 77 7.80 5.83 10.83
N THR A 78 7.95 4.68 11.46
CA THR A 78 7.17 3.48 11.11
C THR A 78 5.93 3.40 11.98
N THR A 79 4.80 2.95 11.40
CA THR A 79 3.60 2.61 12.18
C THR A 79 2.95 1.35 11.68
N ARG A 80 2.31 0.63 12.59
CA ARG A 80 1.56 -0.59 12.29
C ARG A 80 0.20 -0.58 12.98
N VAL A 81 -0.83 -1.03 12.28
CA VAL A 81 -2.14 -1.32 12.87
C VAL A 81 -2.28 -2.84 12.95
N GLY A 82 -2.73 -3.34 14.11
CA GLY A 82 -2.89 -4.77 14.33
C GLY A 82 -1.60 -5.48 14.76
N ASP A 83 -1.72 -6.80 14.87
CA ASP A 83 -0.67 -7.66 15.37
C ASP A 83 0.44 -7.90 14.34
N GLY A 84 1.50 -8.58 14.79
CA GLY A 84 2.64 -9.01 13.98
C GLY A 84 3.94 -8.31 14.33
N PRO A 85 5.06 -8.74 13.73
CA PRO A 85 6.39 -8.31 14.11
C PRO A 85 6.61 -6.83 13.81
N PHE A 86 7.30 -6.12 14.72
CA PHE A 86 7.64 -4.73 14.54
C PHE A 86 9.00 -4.46 15.21
N PRO A 87 10.11 -4.72 14.50
CA PRO A 87 11.45 -4.69 15.08
C PRO A 87 11.84 -3.34 15.72
N THR A 88 11.36 -2.23 15.16
CA THR A 88 11.66 -0.87 15.61
C THR A 88 10.57 -0.26 16.49
N GLU A 89 9.63 -1.07 17.00
CA GLU A 89 8.54 -0.58 17.85
C GLU A 89 9.06 0.09 19.12
N LEU A 90 8.43 1.22 19.48
CA LEU A 90 8.69 1.97 20.69
C LEU A 90 7.51 1.81 21.65
N THR A 91 7.79 1.22 22.81
CA THR A 91 6.84 1.07 23.93
C THR A 91 7.10 2.07 25.06
N ASP A 92 7.96 3.05 24.81
CA ASP A 92 8.33 4.12 25.74
C ASP A 92 7.61 5.45 25.42
N SER A 93 7.98 6.51 26.13
CA SER A 93 7.42 7.85 25.93
C SER A 93 7.65 8.42 24.53
N ILE A 94 8.69 7.98 23.80
CA ILE A 94 8.94 8.47 22.44
C ILE A 94 7.88 7.90 21.50
N GLY A 95 7.53 6.61 21.65
CA GLY A 95 6.44 5.99 20.91
C GLY A 95 5.10 6.72 21.10
N GLU A 96 4.80 7.15 22.33
CA GLU A 96 3.58 7.92 22.65
C GLU A 96 3.58 9.32 22.01
N ILE A 97 4.74 9.99 21.98
CA ILE A 97 4.91 11.30 21.33
C ILE A 97 4.66 11.17 19.83
N LEU A 98 5.25 10.17 19.18
CA LEU A 98 5.04 9.91 17.75
C LEU A 98 3.56 9.63 17.45
N GLN A 99 2.91 8.78 18.25
CA GLN A 99 1.49 8.46 18.08
C GLN A 99 0.60 9.70 18.19
N THR A 100 0.84 10.52 19.23
CA THR A 100 0.01 11.69 19.52
C THR A 100 0.21 12.80 18.48
N ARG A 101 1.47 13.16 18.19
CA ARG A 101 1.79 14.22 17.21
C ARG A 101 1.41 13.83 15.79
N GLY A 102 1.61 12.57 15.44
CA GLY A 102 1.23 11.99 14.16
C GLY A 102 -0.27 11.77 13.98
N ARG A 103 -1.06 11.90 15.05
CA ARG A 103 -2.48 11.55 15.09
C ARG A 103 -2.71 10.11 14.58
N GLU A 104 -1.89 9.18 15.06
CA GLU A 104 -1.87 7.79 14.61
C GLU A 104 -2.99 6.97 15.27
N PHE A 105 -4.22 7.36 14.95
CA PHE A 105 -5.46 6.74 15.38
C PHE A 105 -6.28 6.38 14.14
N GLY A 106 -6.82 5.16 14.10
CA GLY A 106 -7.65 4.71 12.98
C GLY A 106 -8.86 5.62 12.80
N VAL A 107 -9.09 6.11 11.56
CA VAL A 107 -10.17 7.05 11.25
C VAL A 107 -11.57 6.47 11.52
N THR A 108 -11.75 5.17 11.32
CA THR A 108 -13.02 4.47 11.55
C THR A 108 -13.06 3.79 12.90
N THR A 109 -12.04 2.98 13.21
CA THR A 109 -12.04 2.10 14.39
C THR A 109 -11.54 2.79 15.66
N LYS A 110 -10.94 3.99 15.54
CA LYS A 110 -10.22 4.70 16.62
C LYS A 110 -9.11 3.88 17.27
N ARG A 111 -8.67 2.77 16.65
CA ARG A 111 -7.58 1.94 17.16
C ARG A 111 -6.26 2.72 17.09
N LYS A 112 -5.53 2.73 18.19
CA LYS A 112 -4.16 3.24 18.27
C LYS A 112 -3.26 2.44 17.34
N ARG A 113 -2.41 3.13 16.57
CA ARG A 113 -1.35 2.47 15.81
C ARG A 113 -0.11 2.34 16.68
N ARG A 114 0.55 1.19 16.58
CA ARG A 114 1.90 0.97 17.11
C ARG A 114 2.85 1.89 16.35
N CYS A 115 3.79 2.51 17.04
CA CYS A 115 4.74 3.48 16.47
C CYS A 115 6.17 3.05 16.75
N GLY A 116 7.09 3.38 15.84
CA GLY A 116 8.48 2.98 15.95
C GLY A 116 9.40 3.80 15.05
N TRP A 117 10.71 3.60 15.20
CA TRP A 117 11.68 4.28 14.35
C TRP A 117 11.55 3.89 12.87
N LEU A 118 12.07 4.73 12.00
CA LEU A 118 12.23 4.41 10.59
C LEU A 118 13.10 3.16 10.43
N ASP A 119 12.61 2.17 9.71
CA ASP A 119 13.33 0.92 9.46
C ASP A 119 13.92 0.92 8.04
N LEU A 120 15.21 1.23 7.92
CA LEU A 120 15.88 1.28 6.61
C LEU A 120 16.11 -0.10 5.99
N ALA A 121 16.17 -1.16 6.79
CA ALA A 121 16.31 -2.52 6.26
C ALA A 121 15.01 -2.95 5.58
N LEU A 122 13.87 -2.67 6.23
CA LEU A 122 12.54 -2.83 5.64
C LEU A 122 12.40 -1.98 4.37
N LEU A 123 12.80 -0.71 4.39
CA LEU A 123 12.71 0.14 3.19
C LEU A 123 13.52 -0.43 2.03
N LYS A 124 14.78 -0.83 2.28
CA LYS A 124 15.64 -1.45 1.26
C LYS A 124 14.99 -2.69 0.64
N PHE A 125 14.35 -3.53 1.47
CA PHE A 125 13.59 -4.68 0.98
C PHE A 125 12.40 -4.24 0.11
N THR A 126 11.61 -3.27 0.55
CA THR A 126 10.45 -2.80 -0.23
C THR A 126 10.84 -2.14 -1.55
N THR A 127 11.98 -1.44 -1.61
CA THR A 127 12.55 -0.91 -2.86
C THR A 127 12.97 -2.04 -3.80
N MET A 128 13.60 -3.10 -3.27
CA MET A 128 13.98 -4.26 -4.10
C MET A 128 12.77 -4.92 -4.76
N VAL A 129 11.64 -5.01 -4.06
CA VAL A 129 10.41 -5.64 -4.57
C VAL A 129 9.68 -4.76 -5.59
N ASN A 130 9.68 -3.45 -5.41
CA ASN A 130 8.82 -2.55 -6.19
C ASN A 130 9.55 -1.77 -7.29
N GLY A 131 10.88 -1.78 -7.30
CA GLY A 131 11.70 -0.87 -8.12
C GLY A 131 11.79 0.52 -7.51
#